data_AF-A0A353VWM7-F1
#
_entry.id   AF-A0A353VWM7-F1
#
_cell.length_a   1.000
_cell.length_b   1.000
_cell.length_c   1.000
_cell.angle_alpha   90.00
_cell.angle_beta   90.00
_cell.angle_gamma   90.00
#
_symmetry.space_group_name_H-M   'P 1'
#
loop_
_entity.id
_entity.type
_entity.pdbx_description
1 polymer ?
#
loop_
_entity_poly.entity_id
_entity_poly.type
_entity_poly.pdbx_seq_one_letter_code
_entity_poly.pdbx_strand_id
1 'polypeptide(L)' 'DLREAADIVKGKKVSKDIKLAMVVPGSGLIKRQAEDEGLAKIFIDSGFEWREPGCSMC' A
#
# COMPACT_ATOMS: atom_id res chain seq x y z
N ASP A 1 -8.14 6.07 -5.40
CA ASP A 1 -7.64 5.25 -4.27
C ASP A 1 -6.13 5.01 -4.23
N LEU A 2 -5.57 3.91 -4.76
CA LEU A 2 -4.16 3.57 -4.51
C LEU A 2 -3.16 4.57 -5.12
N ARG A 3 -3.43 5.09 -6.32
CA ARG A 3 -2.58 6.12 -6.95
C ARG A 3 -2.58 7.43 -6.16
N GLU A 4 -3.76 7.89 -5.77
CA GLU A 4 -3.92 9.12 -4.98
C GLU A 4 -3.32 8.96 -3.57
N ALA A 5 -3.57 7.82 -2.92
CA ALA A 5 -2.96 7.50 -1.64
C ALA A 5 -1.44 7.44 -1.76
N ALA A 6 -0.90 6.81 -2.82
CA ALA A 6 0.53 6.78 -3.09
C ALA A 6 1.10 8.19 -3.27
N ASP A 7 0.41 9.09 -3.96
CA ASP A 7 0.85 10.48 -4.12
C ASP A 7 0.92 11.22 -2.77
N ILE A 8 -0.08 10.99 -1.90
CA ILE A 8 -0.12 11.58 -0.56
C ILE A 8 0.99 11.04 0.34
N VAL A 9 1.29 9.74 0.29
CA VAL A 9 2.30 9.11 1.15
C VAL A 9 3.72 9.22 0.58
N LYS A 10 3.87 9.52 -0.72
CA LYS A 10 5.18 9.65 -1.37
C LYS A 10 6.05 10.67 -0.63
N GLY A 11 7.21 10.22 -0.18
CA GLY A 11 8.16 11.05 0.59
C GLY A 11 7.80 11.24 2.06
N LYS A 12 6.69 10.64 2.52
CA LYS A 12 6.32 10.57 3.94
C LYS A 12 6.62 9.17 4.48
N LYS A 13 6.62 9.05 5.80
CA LYS A 13 6.78 7.76 6.49
C LYS A 13 5.71 7.60 7.56
N VAL A 14 5.30 6.36 7.77
CA VAL A 14 4.43 5.97 8.89
C VAL A 14 5.10 6.39 10.20
N SER A 15 4.32 6.99 11.10
CA SER A 15 4.83 7.40 12.42
C SER A 15 5.26 6.17 13.23
N LYS A 16 6.28 6.35 14.08
CA LYS A 16 6.81 5.29 14.94
C LYS A 16 5.80 4.76 15.96
N ASP A 17 4.78 5.56 16.29
CA ASP A 17 3.72 5.18 17.23
C ASP A 17 2.63 4.30 16.60
N ILE A 18 2.62 4.20 15.26
CA ILE A 18 1.68 3.35 14.54
C ILE A 18 2.17 1.90 14.63
N LYS A 19 1.38 1.05 15.31
CA LYS A 19 1.70 -0.37 15.47
C LYS A 19 1.62 -1.17 14.17
N LEU A 20 0.71 -0.77 13.28
CA LEU A 20 0.45 -1.47 12.02
C LEU A 20 -0.10 -0.48 10.99
N ALA A 21 0.57 -0.37 9.86
CA ALA A 21 0.10 0.34 8.67
C ALA A 21 0.19 -0.64 7.51
N MET A 22 -0.93 -0.87 6.83
CA MET A 22 -1.00 -1.87 5.77
C MET A 22 -1.86 -1.39 4.61
N VAL A 23 -1.55 -1.92 3.42
CA VAL A 23 -2.30 -1.69 2.20
C VAL A 23 -2.69 -3.04 1.63
N VAL A 24 -3.99 -3.26 1.47
CA VAL A 24 -4.58 -4.47 0.90
C VAL A 24 -5.24 -4.10 -0.43
N PRO A 25 -4.71 -4.57 -1.57
CA PRO A 25 -5.37 -4.38 -2.86
C PRO A 25 -6.73 -5.10 -2.89
N GLY A 26 -7.74 -4.48 -3.52
CA GLY A 26 -9.09 -5.08 -3.60
C GLY A 26 -9.17 -6.36 -4.45
N SER A 27 -8.18 -6.62 -5.31
CA SER A 27 -8.10 -7.85 -6.12
C SER A 27 -6.66 -8.12 -6.59
N GLY A 28 -6.41 -9.34 -7.08
CA GLY A 28 -5.12 -9.71 -7.67
C GLY A 28 -4.76 -8.91 -8.92
N LEU A 29 -5.77 -8.54 -9.72
CA LEU A 29 -5.57 -7.69 -10.90
C LEU A 29 -5.10 -6.30 -10.49
N ILE A 30 -5.73 -5.69 -9.47
CA ILE A 30 -5.35 -4.38 -8.95
C ILE A 30 -3.98 -4.43 -8.28
N LYS A 31 -3.66 -5.51 -7.54
CA LYS A 31 -2.33 -5.71 -6.95
C LYS A 31 -1.24 -5.68 -8.02
N ARG A 32 -1.40 -6.51 -9.05
CA ARG A 32 -0.42 -6.62 -10.14
C ARG A 32 -0.26 -5.29 -10.88
N GLN A 33 -1.37 -4.62 -11.19
CA GLN A 33 -1.33 -3.29 -11.79
C GLN A 33 -0.58 -2.29 -10.91
N ALA A 34 -0.84 -2.26 -9.61
CA ALA A 34 -0.15 -1.38 -8.67
C ALA A 34 1.35 -1.70 -8.51
N GLU A 35 1.73 -2.97 -8.67
CA GLU A 35 3.13 -3.42 -8.66
C GLU A 35 3.85 -3.02 -9.96
N ASP A 36 3.24 -3.25 -11.12
CA ASP A 36 3.75 -2.82 -12.44
C ASP A 36 3.92 -1.29 -12.52
N GLU A 37 3.00 -0.53 -11.90
CA GLU A 37 3.08 0.93 -11.83
C GLU A 37 4.06 1.44 -10.75
N GLY A 38 4.63 0.54 -9.94
CA GLY A 38 5.55 0.90 -8.86
C GLY A 38 4.90 1.52 -7.62
N LEU A 39 3.57 1.54 -7.54
CA LEU A 39 2.83 2.06 -6.38
C LEU A 39 3.12 1.25 -5.13
N ALA A 40 3.20 -0.08 -5.25
CA ALA A 40 3.55 -0.97 -4.13
C ALA A 40 4.85 -0.55 -3.45
N LYS A 41 5.85 -0.14 -4.24
CA LYS A 41 7.14 0.33 -3.73
C LYS A 41 7.02 1.62 -2.92
N ILE A 42 6.18 2.56 -3.35
CA ILE A 42 5.93 3.81 -2.62
C ILE A 42 5.37 3.51 -1.23
N PHE A 43 4.43 2.57 -1.12
CA PHE A 43 3.85 2.18 0.17
C PHE A 43 4.88 1.48 1.08
N ILE A 44 5.64 0.53 0.53
CA ILE A 44 6.70 -0.18 1.26
C ILE A 44 7.78 0.80 1.76
N ASP A 45 8.23 1.72 0.92
CA ASP A 45 9.23 2.74 1.28
C ASP A 45 8.72 3.71 2.36
N SER A 46 7.40 3.94 2.38
CA SER A 46 6.71 4.74 3.39
C SER A 46 6.52 3.97 4.71
N GLY A 47 6.81 2.67 4.76
CA GLY A 47 6.68 1.83 5.94
C GLY A 47 5.33 1.11 6.08
N PHE A 48 4.56 1.02 5.00
CA PHE A 48 3.33 0.22 4.98
C PHE A 48 3.64 -1.24 4.60
N GLU A 49 2.91 -2.17 5.20
CA GLU A 49 2.89 -3.56 4.76
C GLU A 49 2.04 -3.72 3.49
N TRP A 50 2.63 -4.29 2.44
CA TRP A 50 1.93 -4.65 1.20
C TRP A 50 1.37 -6.07 1.29
N ARG A 51 0.05 -6.20 1.38
CA ARG A 51 -0.64 -7.47 1.67
C ARG A 51 -1.29 -8.07 0.43
N GLU A 52 -1.66 -9.34 0.53
CA GLU A 52 -2.37 -10.04 -0.54
C GLU A 52 -3.86 -9.70 -0.55
N PRO A 53 -4.47 -9.59 -1.76
CA PRO A 53 -5.90 -9.41 -1.89
C PRO A 53 -6.64 -10.59 -1.29
N GLY A 54 -7.69 -10.32 -0.51
CA GLY A 54 -8.51 -11.36 0.12
C GLY A 54 -8.03 -11.81 1.51
N CYS A 55 -6.89 -11.32 2.02
CA CYS A 55 -6.54 -11.46 3.43
C CYS A 55 -7.39 -10.50 4.29
N SER A 56 -8.61 -10.93 4.62
CA SER A 56 -9.42 -10.49 5.78
C SER A 56 -9.49 -8.98 6.07
N MET A 57 -9.87 -8.16 5.09
CA MET A 57 -10.46 -6.84 5.36
C MET A 57 -11.90 -6.79 4.81
N CYS A 58 -12.78 -7.52 5.50
CA CYS A 58 -14.18 -7.16 5.67
C CYS A 58 -14.37 -6.68 7.11
#